data_AF-Q86MV1-F1
#
_entry.id   AF-Q86MV1-F1
#
_cell.length_a   1.000
_cell.length_b   1.000
_cell.length_c   1.000
_cell.angle_alpha   90.00
_cell.angle_beta   90.00
_cell.angle_gamma   90.00
#
_symmetry.space_group_name_H-M   'P 1'
#
loop_
_entity.id
_entity.type
_entity.pdbx_description
1 polymer ?
#
loop_
_entity_poly.entity_id
_entity_poly.type
_entity_poly.pdbx_seq_one_letter_code
_entity_poly.pdbx_strand_id
1 'polypeptide(L)'
;VGRLSQWASRRDDTQVSVQTTSLSPSHPRDDAALREAFIQSAAIETFFAWHEFKMDKKKEDEEKNTADGKLVTHISSVEKELQDKLEQSGTIPEEFLRQMFYTLGDYRDICVGVKDDVAQALKKSGDTKMKEISDKIQKILNGATSGVPPVTENSVTTPQQTWWELHGPDILKGMVCALTHKTEKPGDVDKQVETALMKKLEKDNGEYTYDKVTFKGGFDDDSKTSQSHGTRRRSQAHLETTTKLKDFVKRPPFV
;
A
#
# COMPACT_ATOMS: atom_id res chain seq x y z
N VAL A 1 2.46 3.29 9.97
CA VAL A 1 1.00 3.49 10.08
C VAL A 1 0.56 4.78 10.82
N GLY A 2 1.24 5.92 10.65
CA GLY A 2 1.08 7.12 11.51
C GLY A 2 -0.35 7.68 11.69
N ARG A 3 -1.02 8.11 10.60
CA ARG A 3 -2.38 8.69 10.66
C ARG A 3 -3.43 7.66 11.07
N LEU A 4 -3.27 6.41 10.63
CA LEU A 4 -4.12 5.30 11.03
C LEU A 4 -4.01 5.00 12.53
N SER A 5 -2.81 5.12 13.11
CA SER A 5 -2.59 5.01 14.56
C SER A 5 -3.27 6.16 15.30
N GLN A 6 -3.12 7.40 14.81
CA GLN A 6 -3.80 8.57 15.40
C GLN A 6 -5.32 8.44 15.36
N TRP A 7 -5.87 7.97 14.25
CA TRP A 7 -7.30 7.67 14.12
C TRP A 7 -7.74 6.63 15.15
N ALA A 8 -6.96 5.56 15.32
CA ALA A 8 -7.25 4.51 16.29
C ALA A 8 -7.21 5.02 17.75
N SER A 9 -6.24 5.88 18.11
CA SER A 9 -6.11 6.44 19.47
C SER A 9 -7.18 7.46 19.80
N ARG A 10 -7.56 8.36 18.87
CA ARG A 10 -8.60 9.39 19.12
C ARG A 10 -9.96 8.82 19.50
N ARG A 11 -10.23 7.56 19.17
CA ARG A 11 -11.47 6.85 19.54
C ARG A 11 -11.47 6.35 20.98
N ASP A 12 -10.31 6.19 21.61
CA ASP A 12 -10.22 5.79 23.02
C ASP A 12 -10.58 6.97 23.94
N ASP A 13 -10.19 8.19 23.56
CA ASP A 13 -10.47 9.41 24.34
C ASP A 13 -11.96 9.81 24.33
N THR A 14 -12.71 9.48 23.27
CA THR A 14 -14.14 9.80 23.17
C THR A 14 -15.02 8.90 24.06
N GLN A 15 -14.47 7.88 24.72
CA GLN A 15 -15.23 7.04 25.67
C GLN A 15 -15.42 7.65 27.07
N VAL A 16 -14.82 8.82 27.38
CA VAL A 16 -14.90 9.41 28.73
C VAL A 16 -15.96 10.51 28.89
N SER A 17 -16.76 10.84 27.86
CA SER A 17 -17.88 11.79 28.01
C SER A 17 -19.24 11.09 27.82
N VAL A 18 -19.89 10.82 28.96
CA VAL A 18 -21.20 10.19 29.09
C VAL A 18 -22.29 11.04 28.39
N GLN A 19 -22.93 10.49 27.35
CA GLN A 19 -24.39 10.52 27.24
C GLN A 19 -24.90 9.48 26.23
N THR A 20 -25.82 8.67 26.74
CA THR A 20 -26.54 7.56 26.12
C THR A 20 -27.17 7.95 24.78
N THR A 21 -26.54 7.59 23.68
CA THR A 21 -27.23 7.42 22.39
C THR A 21 -26.80 6.09 21.77
N SER A 22 -27.79 5.29 21.43
CA SER A 22 -27.68 3.94 20.87
C SER A 22 -26.68 3.87 19.72
N LEU A 23 -25.67 3.00 19.85
CA LEU A 23 -24.72 2.66 18.79
C LEU A 23 -25.45 1.92 17.66
N SER A 24 -25.96 2.66 16.68
CA SER A 24 -26.40 2.14 15.39
C SER A 24 -25.19 1.70 14.55
N PRO A 25 -25.33 0.65 13.71
CA PRO A 25 -24.23 0.07 12.97
C PRO A 25 -23.77 1.04 11.86
N SER A 26 -22.46 1.23 11.74
CA SER A 26 -21.77 1.99 10.67
C SER A 26 -22.32 3.41 10.43
N HIS A 27 -21.85 4.39 11.22
CA HIS A 27 -22.07 5.79 10.88
C HIS A 27 -21.24 6.17 9.63
N PRO A 28 -21.81 6.83 8.60
CA PRO A 28 -21.07 7.27 7.40
C PRO A 28 -19.84 8.15 7.70
N ARG A 29 -19.83 8.81 8.86
CA ARG A 29 -18.69 9.60 9.35
C ARG A 29 -17.50 8.72 9.75
N ASP A 30 -17.77 7.52 10.27
CA ASP A 30 -16.72 6.60 10.72
C ASP A 30 -16.03 5.93 9.54
N ASP A 31 -16.80 5.58 8.50
CA ASP A 31 -16.28 5.10 7.22
C ASP A 31 -15.37 6.14 6.55
N ALA A 32 -15.87 7.38 6.40
CA ALA A 32 -15.12 8.45 5.77
C ALA A 32 -13.81 8.76 6.49
N ALA A 33 -13.83 8.79 7.83
CA ALA A 33 -12.64 9.01 8.64
C ALA A 33 -11.64 7.84 8.54
N LEU A 34 -12.13 6.60 8.52
CA LEU A 34 -11.27 5.42 8.33
C LEU A 34 -10.59 5.45 6.95
N ARG A 35 -11.38 5.70 5.89
CA ARG A 35 -10.88 5.83 4.52
C ARG A 35 -9.81 6.90 4.42
N GLU A 36 -10.08 8.09 4.97
CA GLU A 36 -9.12 9.19 4.97
C GLU A 36 -7.83 8.84 5.71
N ALA A 37 -7.93 8.16 6.86
CA ALA A 37 -6.76 7.73 7.62
C ALA A 37 -5.88 6.73 6.84
N PHE A 38 -6.49 5.80 6.10
CA PHE A 38 -5.78 4.89 5.20
C PHE A 38 -5.09 5.64 4.05
N ILE A 39 -5.83 6.50 3.34
CA ILE A 39 -5.30 7.30 2.23
C ILE A 39 -4.11 8.14 2.69
N GLN A 40 -4.26 8.88 3.79
CA GLN A 40 -3.19 9.73 4.30
C GLN A 40 -1.98 8.92 4.76
N SER A 41 -2.19 7.78 5.42
CA SER A 41 -1.07 6.95 5.90
C SER A 41 -0.26 6.39 4.73
N ALA A 42 -0.93 5.78 3.76
CA ALA A 42 -0.28 5.20 2.59
C ALA A 42 0.39 6.27 1.70
N ALA A 43 -0.26 7.44 1.52
CA ALA A 43 0.30 8.55 0.75
C ALA A 43 1.58 9.12 1.40
N ILE A 44 1.56 9.36 2.72
CA ILE A 44 2.74 9.88 3.44
C ILE A 44 3.89 8.88 3.37
N GLU A 45 3.61 7.60 3.57
CA GLU A 45 4.62 6.54 3.47
C GLU A 45 5.22 6.47 2.06
N THR A 46 4.37 6.56 1.02
CA THR A 46 4.81 6.59 -0.38
C THR A 46 5.67 7.81 -0.69
N PHE A 47 5.32 8.98 -0.17
CA PHE A 47 6.09 10.21 -0.36
C PHE A 47 7.52 10.09 0.18
N PHE A 48 7.66 9.60 1.43
CA PHE A 48 8.98 9.43 2.03
C PHE A 48 9.76 8.28 1.38
N ALA A 49 9.10 7.16 1.08
CA ALA A 49 9.73 6.05 0.36
C ALA A 49 10.23 6.48 -1.02
N TRP A 50 9.50 7.35 -1.72
CA TRP A 50 9.94 7.91 -3.01
C TRP A 50 11.21 8.75 -2.85
N HIS A 51 11.25 9.61 -1.84
CA HIS A 51 12.43 10.40 -1.53
C HIS A 51 13.64 9.50 -1.21
N GLU A 52 13.47 8.51 -0.33
CA GLU A 52 14.53 7.55 0.04
C GLU A 52 15.01 6.74 -1.18
N PHE A 53 14.08 6.24 -2.00
CA PHE A 53 14.41 5.52 -3.23
C PHE A 53 15.30 6.34 -4.18
N LYS A 54 15.01 7.63 -4.36
CA LYS A 54 15.86 8.52 -5.18
C LYS A 54 17.26 8.69 -4.59
N MET A 55 17.36 8.83 -3.27
CA MET A 55 18.64 8.98 -2.57
C MET A 55 19.48 7.70 -2.63
N ASP A 56 18.86 6.54 -2.44
CA ASP A 56 19.52 5.25 -2.54
C ASP A 56 20.04 5.00 -3.95
N LYS A 57 19.26 5.34 -4.98
CA LYS A 57 19.67 5.21 -6.38
C LYS A 57 20.83 6.13 -6.74
N LYS A 58 20.84 7.35 -6.21
CA LYS A 58 21.97 8.27 -6.35
C LYS A 58 23.24 7.68 -5.72
N LYS A 59 23.13 7.15 -4.49
CA LYS A 59 24.26 6.52 -3.81
C LYS A 59 24.77 5.27 -4.54
N GLU A 60 23.88 4.41 -5.02
CA GLU A 60 24.22 3.22 -5.80
C GLU A 60 25.03 3.57 -7.06
N ASP A 61 24.64 4.66 -7.76
CA ASP A 61 25.35 5.17 -8.92
C ASP A 61 26.72 5.74 -8.56
N GLU A 62 26.82 6.54 -7.48
CA GLU A 62 28.10 7.07 -6.98
C GLU A 62 29.09 5.95 -6.58
N GLU A 63 28.60 4.90 -5.90
CA GLU A 63 29.40 3.75 -5.50
C GLU A 63 29.91 2.95 -6.72
N LYS A 64 29.04 2.71 -7.72
CA LYS A 64 29.43 2.05 -8.98
C LYS A 64 30.49 2.86 -9.75
N ASN A 65 30.26 4.16 -9.91
CA ASN A 65 31.23 5.04 -10.59
C ASN A 65 32.60 5.03 -9.87
N THR A 66 32.61 5.00 -8.54
CA THR A 66 33.84 4.90 -7.74
C THR A 66 34.53 3.55 -7.93
N ALA A 67 33.78 2.44 -7.91
CA ALA A 67 34.31 1.10 -8.14
C ALA A 67 34.90 0.93 -9.55
N ASP A 68 34.31 1.56 -10.55
CA ASP A 68 34.77 1.53 -11.96
C ASP A 68 35.96 2.49 -12.23
N GLY A 69 36.51 3.14 -11.19
CA GLY A 69 37.66 4.03 -11.30
C GLY A 69 37.37 5.36 -12.00
N LYS A 70 36.08 5.74 -12.12
CA LYS A 70 35.64 7.00 -12.71
C LYS A 70 35.90 8.14 -11.71
N LEU A 71 36.40 9.28 -12.17
CA LEU A 71 36.79 10.42 -11.32
C LEU A 71 35.58 10.99 -10.55
N VAL A 72 35.78 11.35 -9.27
CA VAL A 72 34.82 11.92 -8.29
C VAL A 72 34.06 13.17 -8.79
N THR A 73 34.48 13.76 -9.91
CA THR A 73 33.82 14.91 -10.56
C THR A 73 32.51 14.57 -11.29
N HIS A 74 32.11 13.29 -11.40
CA HIS A 74 30.83 12.92 -12.00
C HIS A 74 29.68 13.15 -11.01
N ILE A 75 28.95 14.25 -11.17
CA ILE A 75 27.71 14.50 -10.44
C ILE A 75 26.68 13.46 -10.92
N SER A 76 26.14 12.65 -10.00
CA SER A 76 25.10 11.68 -10.36
C SER A 76 23.86 12.38 -10.92
N SER A 77 23.41 11.95 -12.11
CA SER A 77 22.20 12.45 -12.78
C SER A 77 20.96 11.61 -12.50
N VAL A 78 21.10 10.49 -11.79
CA VAL A 78 20.04 9.47 -11.63
C VAL A 78 18.79 10.05 -10.97
N GLU A 79 18.95 10.88 -9.94
CA GLU A 79 17.81 11.53 -9.29
C GLU A 79 17.00 12.37 -10.29
N LYS A 80 17.71 13.16 -11.13
CA LYS A 80 17.09 13.99 -12.17
C LYS A 80 16.41 13.12 -13.22
N GLU A 81 17.03 12.02 -13.65
CA GLU A 81 16.45 11.11 -14.64
C GLU A 81 15.16 10.43 -14.15
N LEU A 82 15.12 10.05 -12.87
CA LEU A 82 13.91 9.49 -12.24
C LEU A 82 12.78 10.51 -12.20
N GLN A 83 13.11 11.76 -11.85
CA GLN A 83 12.16 12.87 -11.84
C GLN A 83 11.67 13.22 -13.26
N ASP A 84 12.59 13.33 -14.23
CA ASP A 84 12.28 13.61 -15.65
C ASP A 84 11.33 12.54 -16.22
N LYS A 85 11.50 11.25 -15.88
CA LYS A 85 10.60 10.16 -16.32
C LYS A 85 9.18 10.33 -15.80
N LEU A 86 9.03 10.71 -14.53
CA LEU A 86 7.72 11.04 -13.94
C LEU A 86 7.10 12.26 -14.63
N GLU A 87 7.86 13.32 -14.85
CA GLU A 87 7.40 14.56 -15.48
C GLU A 87 6.97 14.36 -16.94
N GLN A 88 7.73 13.59 -17.72
CA GLN A 88 7.49 13.45 -19.16
C GLN A 88 6.38 12.46 -19.48
N SER A 89 6.29 11.38 -18.70
CA SER A 89 5.46 10.21 -19.06
C SER A 89 4.60 9.68 -17.92
N GLY A 90 4.79 10.20 -16.70
CA GLY A 90 4.19 9.63 -15.50
C GLY A 90 4.70 8.22 -15.23
N THR A 91 5.91 7.86 -15.68
CA THR A 91 6.42 6.50 -15.49
C THR A 91 7.03 6.36 -14.10
N ILE A 92 6.40 5.54 -13.26
CA ILE A 92 6.94 5.12 -11.98
C ILE A 92 7.99 4.02 -12.21
N PRO A 93 9.20 4.14 -11.65
CA PRO A 93 10.22 3.09 -11.76
C PRO A 93 9.72 1.75 -11.23
N GLU A 94 9.98 0.67 -11.96
CA GLU A 94 9.44 -0.66 -11.65
C GLU A 94 9.82 -1.17 -10.25
N GLU A 95 11.06 -0.93 -9.81
CA GLU A 95 11.50 -1.31 -8.47
C GLU A 95 10.74 -0.56 -7.37
N PHE A 96 10.45 0.73 -7.58
CA PHE A 96 9.68 1.53 -6.66
C PHE A 96 8.19 1.17 -6.70
N LEU A 97 7.63 0.91 -7.89
CA LEU A 97 6.26 0.43 -8.04
C LEU A 97 6.05 -0.88 -7.28
N ARG A 98 7.03 -1.78 -7.29
CA ARG A 98 7.00 -3.00 -6.47
C ARG A 98 6.94 -2.68 -4.98
N GLN A 99 7.72 -1.72 -4.49
CA GLN A 99 7.65 -1.29 -3.08
C GLN A 99 6.24 -0.78 -2.73
N MET A 100 5.62 0.02 -3.60
CA MET A 100 4.24 0.48 -3.41
C MET A 100 3.24 -0.70 -3.31
N PHE A 101 3.42 -1.77 -4.07
CA PHE A 101 2.57 -2.96 -3.98
C PHE A 101 2.69 -3.64 -2.61
N TYR A 102 3.90 -3.79 -2.08
CA TYR A 102 4.13 -4.35 -0.75
C TYR A 102 3.49 -3.48 0.33
N THR A 103 3.73 -2.17 0.31
CA THR A 103 3.08 -1.23 1.24
C THR A 103 1.56 -1.33 1.18
N LEU A 104 0.95 -1.38 -0.01
CA LEU A 104 -0.50 -1.51 -0.13
C LEU A 104 -1.00 -2.86 0.37
N GLY A 105 -0.23 -3.94 0.16
CA GLY A 105 -0.48 -5.26 0.74
C GLY A 105 -0.51 -5.22 2.27
N ASP A 106 0.48 -4.57 2.90
CA ASP A 106 0.54 -4.41 4.34
C ASP A 106 -0.69 -3.64 4.87
N TYR A 107 -1.10 -2.54 4.22
CA TYR A 107 -2.34 -1.82 4.57
C TYR A 107 -3.58 -2.69 4.41
N ARG A 108 -3.63 -3.57 3.39
CA ARG A 108 -4.74 -4.51 3.23
C ARG A 108 -4.78 -5.50 4.38
N ASP A 109 -3.66 -6.08 4.73
CA ASP A 109 -3.56 -7.07 5.82
C ASP A 109 -3.99 -6.45 7.16
N ILE A 110 -3.64 -5.19 7.41
CA ILE A 110 -4.12 -4.43 8.57
C ILE A 110 -5.65 -4.30 8.54
N CYS A 111 -6.24 -4.04 7.36
CA CYS A 111 -7.69 -3.88 7.19
C CYS A 111 -8.46 -5.19 7.37
N VAL A 112 -8.04 -6.26 6.68
CA VAL A 112 -8.76 -7.54 6.68
C VAL A 112 -8.51 -8.37 7.93
N GLY A 113 -7.39 -8.14 8.61
CA GLY A 113 -7.03 -8.83 9.84
C GLY A 113 -5.59 -9.31 9.80
N VAL A 114 -4.81 -8.92 10.82
CA VAL A 114 -3.48 -9.49 11.05
C VAL A 114 -3.65 -10.92 11.55
N LYS A 115 -3.09 -11.89 10.82
CA LYS A 115 -3.13 -13.31 11.22
C LYS A 115 -2.41 -13.54 12.55
N ASP A 116 -2.78 -14.62 13.24
CA ASP A 116 -2.27 -14.93 14.58
C ASP A 116 -0.75 -15.15 14.64
N ASP A 117 -0.14 -15.63 13.56
CA ASP A 117 1.31 -15.81 13.43
C ASP A 117 2.06 -14.47 13.40
N VAL A 118 1.61 -13.53 12.56
CA VAL A 118 2.13 -12.17 12.50
C VAL A 118 1.85 -11.44 13.82
N ALA A 119 0.66 -11.61 14.39
CA ALA A 119 0.31 -11.03 15.68
C ALA A 119 1.18 -11.59 16.82
N GLN A 120 1.54 -12.87 16.79
CA GLN A 120 2.47 -13.47 17.77
C GLN A 120 3.90 -12.96 17.58
N ALA A 121 4.37 -12.81 16.35
CA ALA A 121 5.68 -12.22 16.06
C ALA A 121 5.75 -10.77 16.56
N LEU A 122 4.71 -9.98 16.32
CA LEU A 122 4.57 -8.60 16.81
C LEU A 122 4.50 -8.50 18.33
N LYS A 123 3.81 -9.44 18.99
CA LYS A 123 3.83 -9.53 20.47
C LYS A 123 5.23 -9.80 21.01
N LYS A 124 6.03 -10.64 20.33
CA LYS A 124 7.41 -10.92 20.72
C LYS A 124 8.34 -9.72 20.54
N SER A 125 8.06 -8.83 19.59
CA SER A 125 8.82 -7.58 19.40
C SER A 125 8.35 -6.43 20.29
N GLY A 126 7.25 -6.61 21.03
CA GLY A 126 6.65 -5.59 21.91
C GLY A 126 5.79 -4.55 21.18
N ASP A 127 5.56 -4.70 19.87
CA ASP A 127 4.74 -3.76 19.08
C ASP A 127 3.33 -4.32 18.85
N THR A 128 2.41 -4.00 19.76
CA THR A 128 1.00 -4.45 19.68
C THR A 128 0.11 -3.52 18.86
N LYS A 129 0.61 -2.36 18.43
CA LYS A 129 -0.20 -1.29 17.83
C LYS A 129 -0.91 -1.75 16.56
N MET A 130 -0.24 -2.57 15.74
CA MET A 130 -0.81 -3.06 14.49
C MET A 130 -2.05 -3.93 14.74
N LYS A 131 -1.95 -4.82 15.73
CA LYS A 131 -3.05 -5.68 16.12
C LYS A 131 -4.20 -4.86 16.70
N GLU A 132 -3.90 -3.90 17.56
CA GLU A 132 -4.92 -3.01 18.15
C GLU A 132 -5.68 -2.20 17.09
N ILE A 133 -4.97 -1.68 16.09
CA ILE A 133 -5.59 -0.99 14.95
C ILE A 133 -6.50 -1.96 14.17
N SER A 134 -6.00 -3.15 13.84
CA SER A 134 -6.75 -4.16 13.10
C SER A 134 -8.03 -4.59 13.85
N ASP A 135 -7.93 -4.89 15.16
CA ASP A 135 -9.06 -5.23 16.01
C ASP A 135 -10.11 -4.10 16.05
N LYS A 136 -9.67 -2.83 16.10
CA LYS A 136 -10.56 -1.65 16.07
C LYS A 136 -11.29 -1.51 14.73
N ILE A 137 -10.57 -1.70 13.61
CA ILE A 137 -11.16 -1.69 12.27
C ILE A 137 -12.23 -2.79 12.18
N GLN A 138 -11.91 -4.01 12.64
CA GLN A 138 -12.86 -5.12 12.64
C GLN A 138 -14.14 -4.76 13.40
N LYS A 139 -14.01 -4.20 14.60
CA LYS A 139 -15.16 -3.80 15.43
C LYS A 139 -16.04 -2.75 14.76
N ILE A 140 -15.45 -1.78 14.06
CA ILE A 140 -16.20 -0.68 13.42
C ILE A 140 -16.93 -1.19 12.17
N LEU A 141 -16.26 -2.00 11.35
CA LEU A 141 -16.83 -2.52 10.10
C LEU A 141 -17.87 -3.62 10.34
N ASN A 142 -17.77 -4.38 11.44
CA ASN A 142 -18.77 -5.37 11.82
C ASN A 142 -19.99 -4.76 12.54
N GLY A 143 -19.92 -3.50 12.96
CA GLY A 143 -20.94 -2.84 13.80
C GLY A 143 -20.90 -3.29 15.27
N ALA A 144 -21.65 -2.60 16.14
CA ALA A 144 -21.72 -2.89 17.58
C ALA A 144 -22.54 -4.15 17.93
N THR A 145 -22.54 -5.19 17.10
CA THR A 145 -23.13 -6.51 17.42
C THR A 145 -22.15 -7.32 18.25
N SER A 146 -21.85 -6.85 19.46
CA SER A 146 -21.35 -7.70 20.53
C SER A 146 -22.49 -8.65 20.94
N GLY A 147 -22.56 -9.84 20.34
CA GLY A 147 -23.48 -10.89 20.79
C GLY A 147 -24.06 -11.83 19.73
N VAL A 148 -23.82 -11.62 18.43
CA VAL A 148 -24.14 -12.64 17.42
C VAL A 148 -22.87 -13.46 17.20
N PRO A 149 -22.90 -14.80 17.36
CA PRO A 149 -21.80 -15.66 16.95
C PRO A 149 -21.40 -15.32 15.52
N PRO A 150 -20.12 -15.47 15.13
CA PRO A 150 -19.71 -15.18 13.75
C PRO A 150 -20.71 -15.85 12.82
N VAL A 151 -21.29 -15.04 11.93
CA VAL A 151 -22.23 -15.52 10.93
C VAL A 151 -21.61 -16.76 10.32
N THR A 152 -22.40 -17.83 10.35
CA THR A 152 -22.09 -19.15 9.82
C THR A 152 -21.22 -19.09 8.57
N GLU A 153 -20.30 -20.05 8.47
CA GLU A 153 -19.20 -20.26 7.49
C GLU A 153 -19.55 -20.21 5.97
N ASN A 154 -20.60 -19.52 5.56
CA ASN A 154 -21.13 -19.51 4.21
C ASN A 154 -21.18 -18.13 3.54
N SER A 155 -20.73 -17.05 4.20
CA SER A 155 -20.43 -15.78 3.51
C SER A 155 -18.96 -15.78 3.08
N VAL A 156 -18.72 -15.91 1.77
CA VAL A 156 -17.37 -15.93 1.18
C VAL A 156 -16.59 -14.62 1.40
N THR A 157 -17.30 -13.53 1.74
CA THR A 157 -16.73 -12.18 1.89
C THR A 157 -17.06 -11.57 3.25
N THR A 158 -16.03 -11.04 3.93
CA THR A 158 -16.13 -10.31 5.20
C THR A 158 -16.39 -8.80 4.97
N PRO A 159 -16.98 -8.07 5.93
CA PRO A 159 -17.16 -6.62 5.82
C PRO A 159 -15.86 -5.86 5.53
N GLN A 160 -14.74 -6.33 6.07
CA GLN A 160 -13.40 -5.77 5.84
C GLN A 160 -12.95 -5.97 4.38
N GLN A 161 -13.17 -7.16 3.82
CA GLN A 161 -12.86 -7.43 2.42
C GLN A 161 -13.72 -6.56 1.49
N THR A 162 -15.03 -6.44 1.74
CA THR A 162 -15.91 -5.55 0.98
C THR A 162 -15.48 -4.09 1.08
N TRP A 163 -15.12 -3.63 2.28
CA TRP A 163 -14.62 -2.28 2.50
C TRP A 163 -13.34 -2.01 1.71
N TRP A 164 -12.40 -2.97 1.72
CA TRP A 164 -11.17 -2.87 0.96
C TRP A 164 -11.40 -2.90 -0.56
N GLU A 165 -12.32 -3.73 -1.05
CA GLU A 165 -12.68 -3.74 -2.47
C GLU A 165 -13.24 -2.39 -2.94
N LEU A 166 -13.98 -1.71 -2.06
CA LEU A 166 -14.53 -0.38 -2.34
C LEU A 166 -13.46 0.73 -2.30
N HIS A 167 -12.58 0.71 -1.29
CA HIS A 167 -11.68 1.84 -1.01
C HIS A 167 -10.19 1.61 -1.29
N GLY A 168 -9.76 0.37 -1.53
CA GLY A 168 -8.41 0.04 -2.01
C GLY A 168 -7.98 0.86 -3.23
N PRO A 169 -8.86 1.08 -4.23
CA PRO A 169 -8.56 1.98 -5.35
C PRO A 169 -8.30 3.43 -4.92
N ASP A 170 -9.02 3.94 -3.93
CA ASP A 170 -8.82 5.30 -3.40
C ASP A 170 -7.47 5.43 -2.67
N ILE A 171 -7.06 4.37 -1.95
CA ILE A 171 -5.77 4.32 -1.25
C ILE A 171 -4.61 4.32 -2.26
N LEU A 172 -4.66 3.45 -3.28
CA LEU A 172 -3.68 3.44 -4.37
C LEU A 172 -3.60 4.81 -5.06
N LYS A 173 -4.76 5.42 -5.35
CA LYS A 173 -4.81 6.75 -5.94
C LYS A 173 -4.10 7.78 -5.05
N GLY A 174 -4.32 7.73 -3.74
CA GLY A 174 -3.62 8.55 -2.76
C GLY A 174 -2.10 8.37 -2.81
N MET A 175 -1.63 7.12 -2.90
CA MET A 175 -0.20 6.80 -3.04
C MET A 175 0.40 7.38 -4.33
N VAL A 176 -0.28 7.24 -5.46
CA VAL A 176 0.18 7.80 -6.75
C VAL A 176 0.17 9.34 -6.70
N CYS A 177 -0.86 9.97 -6.14
CA CYS A 177 -0.91 11.42 -5.94
C CYS A 177 0.23 11.93 -5.06
N ALA A 178 0.70 11.14 -4.09
CA ALA A 178 1.80 11.52 -3.21
C ALA A 178 3.10 11.82 -3.99
N LEU A 179 3.32 11.15 -5.13
CA LEU A 179 4.49 11.34 -6.00
C LEU A 179 4.51 12.70 -6.70
N THR A 180 3.40 13.44 -6.66
CA THR A 180 3.32 14.80 -7.22
C THR A 180 3.89 15.85 -6.28
N HIS A 181 4.06 15.54 -4.99
CA HIS A 181 4.53 16.52 -4.01
C HIS A 181 6.03 16.73 -4.07
N LYS A 182 6.43 17.99 -3.88
CA LYS A 182 7.82 18.42 -3.82
C LYS A 182 8.36 18.31 -2.40
N THR A 183 9.66 18.04 -2.28
CA THR A 183 10.34 17.85 -0.99
C THR A 183 10.87 19.16 -0.40
N GLU A 184 11.04 20.18 -1.23
CA GLU A 184 11.63 21.47 -0.85
C GLU A 184 10.65 22.36 -0.07
N LYS A 185 9.35 22.25 -0.36
CA LYS A 185 8.30 23.10 0.22
C LYS A 185 7.04 22.29 0.52
N PRO A 186 6.62 22.21 1.79
CA PRO A 186 5.39 21.53 2.16
C PRO A 186 4.18 22.10 1.42
N GLY A 187 3.41 21.23 0.79
CA GLY A 187 2.19 21.61 0.03
C GLY A 187 2.45 22.00 -1.42
N ASP A 188 3.70 22.15 -1.86
CA ASP A 188 4.00 22.35 -3.27
C ASP A 188 3.80 21.05 -4.05
N VAL A 189 3.14 21.18 -5.20
CA VAL A 189 2.83 20.09 -6.13
C VAL A 189 3.50 20.40 -7.45
N ASP A 190 4.19 19.41 -8.02
CA ASP A 190 4.66 19.45 -9.38
C ASP A 190 3.49 19.25 -10.35
N LYS A 191 3.08 20.33 -11.02
CA LYS A 191 1.95 20.34 -11.95
C LYS A 191 2.19 19.48 -13.19
N GLN A 192 3.45 19.30 -13.58
CA GLN A 192 3.77 18.48 -14.73
C GLN A 192 3.66 16.99 -14.37
N VAL A 193 4.23 16.58 -13.22
CA VAL A 193 4.05 15.22 -12.69
C VAL A 193 2.59 14.92 -12.40
N GLU A 194 1.85 15.86 -11.78
CA GLU A 194 0.42 15.72 -11.52
C GLU A 194 -0.34 15.45 -12.81
N THR A 195 -0.13 16.26 -13.85
CA THR A 195 -0.79 16.08 -15.15
C THR A 195 -0.46 14.72 -15.77
N ALA A 196 0.81 14.29 -15.70
CA ALA A 196 1.24 13.02 -16.26
C ALA A 196 0.65 11.81 -15.52
N LEU A 197 0.65 11.83 -14.18
CA LEU A 197 0.12 10.75 -13.34
C LEU A 197 -1.41 10.69 -13.36
N MET A 198 -2.11 11.83 -13.42
CA MET A 198 -3.58 11.83 -13.49
C MET A 198 -4.08 11.16 -14.78
N LYS A 199 -3.38 11.31 -15.90
CA LYS A 199 -3.66 10.56 -17.14
C LYS A 199 -3.48 9.05 -16.95
N LYS A 200 -2.46 8.64 -16.18
CA LYS A 200 -2.22 7.23 -15.83
C LYS A 200 -3.27 6.66 -14.84
N LEU A 201 -4.04 7.51 -14.17
CA LEU A 201 -5.10 7.14 -13.22
C LEU A 201 -6.52 7.18 -13.81
N GLU A 202 -6.68 7.52 -15.09
CA GLU A 202 -8.00 7.54 -15.74
C GLU A 202 -8.68 6.17 -15.70
N LYS A 203 -9.94 6.10 -15.26
CA LYS A 203 -10.62 4.82 -14.98
C LYS A 203 -10.68 3.88 -16.20
N ASP A 204 -10.87 4.43 -17.40
CA ASP A 204 -11.14 3.62 -18.59
C ASP A 204 -9.87 3.11 -19.27
N ASN A 205 -8.73 3.83 -19.17
CA ASN A 205 -7.49 3.52 -19.90
C ASN A 205 -6.19 3.68 -19.08
N GLY A 206 -6.29 4.09 -17.82
CA GLY A 206 -5.14 4.37 -16.96
C GLY A 206 -4.39 3.10 -16.53
N GLU A 207 -3.07 3.11 -16.73
CA GLU A 207 -2.14 2.04 -16.36
C GLU A 207 -2.06 1.85 -14.84
N TYR A 208 -2.26 2.91 -14.05
CA TYR A 208 -2.14 2.89 -12.59
C TYR A 208 -3.49 2.77 -11.87
N THR A 209 -4.49 2.24 -12.57
CA THR A 209 -5.75 1.85 -11.94
C THR A 209 -5.59 0.53 -11.20
N TYR A 210 -6.30 0.38 -10.08
CA TYR A 210 -6.16 -0.75 -9.16
C TYR A 210 -6.30 -2.12 -9.83
N ASP A 211 -7.18 -2.24 -10.83
CA ASP A 211 -7.42 -3.50 -11.55
C ASP A 211 -6.41 -3.80 -12.65
N LYS A 212 -5.66 -2.80 -13.11
CA LYS A 212 -4.76 -2.90 -14.28
C LYS A 212 -3.29 -2.82 -13.94
N VAL A 213 -2.91 -2.12 -12.87
CA VAL A 213 -1.51 -1.88 -12.56
C VAL A 213 -0.77 -3.18 -12.27
N THR A 214 0.39 -3.32 -12.89
CA THR A 214 1.23 -4.53 -12.81
C THR A 214 2.70 -4.18 -12.62
N PHE A 215 3.49 -5.15 -12.18
CA PHE A 215 4.96 -5.12 -12.27
C PHE A 215 5.47 -6.48 -12.75
N LYS A 216 6.67 -6.55 -13.35
CA LYS A 216 7.31 -7.82 -13.73
C LYS A 216 8.00 -8.43 -12.54
N GLY A 217 7.85 -9.72 -12.32
CA GLY A 217 8.18 -10.35 -11.05
C GLY A 217 6.95 -10.87 -10.33
N GLY A 218 7.18 -11.72 -9.34
CA GLY A 218 6.14 -12.27 -8.47
C GLY A 218 5.79 -13.71 -8.81
N PHE A 219 4.62 -14.15 -8.37
CA PHE A 219 4.16 -15.53 -8.49
C PHE A 219 3.01 -15.60 -9.48
N ASP A 220 3.02 -16.61 -10.36
CA ASP A 220 1.92 -16.87 -11.28
C ASP A 220 0.69 -17.37 -10.50
N ASP A 221 -0.38 -16.57 -10.42
CA ASP A 221 -1.69 -16.98 -9.87
C ASP A 221 -2.53 -17.79 -10.88
N ASP A 222 -1.91 -18.21 -11.99
CA ASP A 222 -2.53 -19.11 -12.94
C ASP A 222 -2.88 -20.40 -12.20
N SER A 223 -4.17 -20.63 -11.98
CA SER A 223 -4.82 -21.84 -11.42
C SER A 223 -4.38 -23.20 -12.02
N LYS A 224 -3.41 -23.22 -12.94
CA LYS A 224 -2.78 -24.40 -13.54
C LYS A 224 -1.47 -24.84 -12.87
N THR A 225 -0.94 -24.11 -11.89
CA THR A 225 0.33 -24.47 -11.22
C THR A 225 0.26 -25.69 -10.29
N SER A 226 -0.89 -26.37 -10.20
CA SER A 226 -0.97 -27.73 -9.63
C SER A 226 -0.30 -28.80 -10.51
N GLN A 227 0.13 -28.49 -11.74
CA GLN A 227 0.93 -29.42 -12.52
C GLN A 227 2.42 -29.18 -12.29
N SER A 228 3.11 -30.21 -11.79
CA SER A 228 4.57 -30.22 -11.68
C SER A 228 5.18 -30.02 -13.08
N HIS A 229 5.58 -28.78 -13.39
CA HIS A 229 6.33 -28.52 -14.61
C HIS A 229 7.82 -28.80 -14.36
N GLY A 230 8.37 -29.64 -15.22
CA GLY A 230 9.69 -30.24 -15.11
C GLY A 230 10.82 -29.23 -14.84
N THR A 231 11.80 -29.71 -14.11
CA THR A 231 12.91 -29.03 -13.41
C THR A 231 13.88 -28.19 -14.27
N ARG A 232 13.54 -27.77 -15.50
CA ARG A 232 14.45 -27.03 -16.40
C ARG A 232 14.10 -25.56 -16.71
N ARG A 233 12.92 -25.03 -16.35
CA ARG A 233 12.55 -23.59 -16.56
C ARG A 233 12.55 -22.72 -15.29
N ARG A 234 13.08 -23.22 -14.17
CA ARG A 234 12.88 -22.65 -12.83
C ARG A 234 13.63 -21.34 -12.52
N SER A 235 14.72 -21.01 -13.21
CA SER A 235 15.57 -19.88 -12.78
C SER A 235 15.16 -18.51 -13.34
N GLN A 236 14.34 -18.45 -14.40
CA GLN A 236 13.94 -17.18 -15.04
C GLN A 236 12.42 -16.97 -15.14
N ALA A 237 11.58 -17.95 -14.80
CA ALA A 237 10.12 -17.81 -14.88
C ALA A 237 9.60 -16.59 -14.07
N HIS A 238 10.14 -16.38 -12.87
CA HIS A 238 9.82 -15.21 -12.04
C HIS A 238 10.16 -13.87 -12.72
N LEU A 239 11.12 -13.81 -13.65
CA LEU A 239 11.49 -12.55 -14.34
C LEU A 239 10.53 -12.19 -15.49
N GLU A 240 9.78 -13.17 -16.00
CA GLU A 240 8.82 -12.99 -17.11
C GLU A 240 7.36 -12.88 -16.62
N THR A 241 7.07 -13.35 -15.40
CA THR A 241 5.77 -13.22 -14.75
C THR A 241 5.38 -11.75 -14.59
N THR A 242 4.13 -11.41 -14.92
CA THR A 242 3.55 -10.08 -14.69
C THR A 242 2.48 -10.20 -13.62
N THR A 243 2.68 -9.53 -12.47
CA THR A 243 1.77 -9.61 -11.34
C THR A 243 0.87 -8.38 -11.27
N LYS A 244 -0.45 -8.60 -11.18
CA LYS A 244 -1.45 -7.53 -10.98
C LYS A 244 -1.60 -7.19 -9.51
N LEU A 245 -1.82 -5.90 -9.21
CA LEU A 245 -1.96 -5.42 -7.83
C LEU A 245 -3.11 -6.09 -7.09
N LYS A 246 -4.29 -6.13 -7.71
CA LYS A 246 -5.49 -6.72 -7.12
C LYS A 246 -5.31 -8.18 -6.67
N ASP A 247 -4.41 -8.91 -7.33
CA ASP A 247 -4.11 -10.31 -7.04
C ASP A 247 -2.98 -10.38 -6.01
N PHE A 248 -1.96 -9.52 -6.16
CA PHE A 248 -0.85 -9.39 -5.23
C PHE A 248 -1.30 -9.13 -3.78
N VAL A 249 -2.18 -8.16 -3.56
CA VAL A 249 -2.59 -7.78 -2.20
C VAL A 249 -3.42 -8.86 -1.49
N LYS A 250 -4.00 -9.81 -2.24
CA LYS A 250 -4.79 -10.91 -1.67
C LYS A 250 -3.91 -12.03 -1.11
N ARG A 251 -2.61 -11.99 -1.36
CA ARG A 251 -1.68 -13.04 -0.98
C ARG A 251 -1.63 -13.17 0.55
N PRO A 252 -1.52 -14.40 1.08
CA PRO A 252 -1.19 -14.58 2.49
C PRO A 252 0.22 -14.03 2.75
N PRO A 253 0.48 -13.50 3.97
CA PRO A 253 1.83 -13.13 4.38
C PRO A 253 2.75 -14.34 4.28
N PHE A 254 3.99 -14.11 3.85
CA PHE A 254 5.00 -15.17 3.79
C PHE A 254 5.36 -15.57 5.23
N VAL A 255 5.20 -16.85 5.53
CA VAL A 255 5.57 -17.48 6.81
C VAL A 255 6.97 -18.08 6.70
#